data_AF-A0A6M5YXG9-F1
#
_entry.id   AF-A0A6M5YXG9-F1
#
_cell.length_a   1.000
_cell.length_b   1.000
_cell.length_c   1.000
_cell.angle_alpha   90.00
_cell.angle_beta   90.00
_cell.angle_gamma   90.00
#
_symmetry.space_group_name_H-M   'P 1'
#
loop_
_entity.id
_entity.type
_entity.pdbx_description
1 polymer ?
#
loop_
_entity_poly.entity_id
_entity_poly.type
_entity_poly.pdbx_seq_one_letter_code
_entity_poly.pdbx_strand_id
1 'polypeptide(L)'
;MLGRDSFAPLIGDRVQVQANLSRPGYAYIIAFRPDGVADLCFPNDEDTVPPLTDAPRYPPAGSTRAYGLREGTGLWAIAVVAAAEPLPAYRQWLAGRTPNWKRQACPPGSVWWYDGADVDALIKGSRTKRGKDEELTGPAAAVRSLGRWLEQTPDATVGVLGFGVRTRN
;
A
#
# COMPACT_ATOMS: atom_id res chain seq x y z
N MET A 1 -6.01 14.03 -0.44
CA MET A 1 -5.98 12.56 -0.24
C MET A 1 -5.86 11.87 -1.59
N LEU A 2 -4.94 10.90 -1.72
CA LEU A 2 -4.75 10.15 -2.97
C LEU A 2 -5.98 9.26 -3.22
N GLY A 3 -6.45 9.17 -4.48
CA GLY A 3 -7.68 8.45 -4.83
C GLY A 3 -8.98 9.23 -4.56
N ARG A 4 -8.89 10.45 -4.01
CA ARG A 4 -10.05 11.33 -3.75
C ARG A 4 -9.86 12.74 -4.29
N ASP A 5 -8.78 13.41 -3.87
CA ASP A 5 -8.46 14.78 -4.27
C ASP A 5 -7.30 14.85 -5.27
N SER A 6 -6.44 13.83 -5.26
CA SER A 6 -5.32 13.69 -6.20
C SER A 6 -5.27 12.25 -6.74
N PHE A 7 -4.87 12.10 -7.99
CA PHE A 7 -4.80 10.80 -8.68
C PHE A 7 -3.51 10.63 -9.50
N ALA A 8 -2.65 11.65 -9.55
CA ALA A 8 -1.49 11.68 -10.43
C ALA A 8 -0.24 12.20 -9.70
N PRO A 9 0.26 11.46 -8.70
CA PRO A 9 1.48 11.81 -7.98
C PRO A 9 2.68 11.87 -8.93
N LEU A 10 3.56 12.82 -8.68
CA LEU A 10 4.79 13.04 -9.43
C LEU A 10 5.98 12.44 -8.70
N ILE A 11 7.00 12.07 -9.46
CA ILE A 11 8.31 11.76 -8.92
C ILE A 11 8.83 12.99 -8.13
N GLY A 12 9.34 12.75 -6.93
CA GLY A 12 9.74 13.79 -5.99
C GLY A 12 8.62 14.29 -5.06
N ASP A 13 7.36 13.91 -5.29
CA ASP A 13 6.29 14.17 -4.33
C ASP A 13 6.56 13.46 -3.01
N ARG A 14 5.94 14.00 -1.96
CA ARG A 14 6.02 13.48 -0.59
C ARG A 14 4.65 12.94 -0.20
N VAL A 15 4.62 11.71 0.31
CA VAL A 15 3.40 11.09 0.80
C VAL A 15 3.48 10.85 2.30
N GLN A 16 2.32 11.03 2.93
CA GLN A 16 2.05 10.64 4.30
C GLN A 16 0.95 9.58 4.25
N VAL A 17 1.07 8.59 5.11
CA VAL A 17 0.16 7.45 5.22
C VAL A 17 -0.37 7.44 6.64
N GLN A 18 -1.68 7.33 6.76
CA GLN A 18 -2.34 7.01 8.01
C GLN A 18 -3.48 6.06 7.68
N ALA A 19 -3.53 4.94 8.40
CA ALA A 19 -4.67 4.05 8.38
C ALA A 19 -5.45 4.26 9.68
N ASN A 20 -6.77 4.20 9.62
CA ASN A 20 -7.62 4.19 10.81
C ASN A 20 -8.23 2.79 10.91
N LEU A 21 -7.90 2.07 11.99
CA LEU A 21 -8.43 0.76 12.27
C LEU A 21 -9.75 0.89 13.03
N SER A 22 -10.70 -0.01 12.77
CA SER A 22 -12.00 -0.01 13.47
C SER A 22 -11.88 -0.36 14.97
N ARG A 23 -10.76 -0.99 15.36
CA ARG A 23 -10.36 -1.30 16.73
C ARG A 23 -8.82 -1.26 16.79
N PRO A 24 -8.21 -1.03 17.98
CA PRO A 24 -6.77 -1.15 18.14
C PRO A 24 -6.25 -2.52 17.67
N GLY A 25 -5.12 -2.51 17.00
CA GLY A 25 -4.46 -3.70 16.48
C GLY A 25 -2.96 -3.47 16.25
N TYR A 26 -2.28 -4.55 15.89
CA TYR A 26 -0.87 -4.55 15.55
C TYR A 26 -0.74 -4.43 14.04
N ALA A 27 0.00 -3.45 13.54
CA ALA A 27 0.00 -3.15 12.11
C ALA A 27 1.37 -2.86 11.50
N TYR A 28 1.52 -3.25 10.24
CA TYR A 28 2.58 -2.77 9.36
C TYR A 28 2.04 -1.76 8.35
N ILE A 29 2.84 -0.74 8.04
CA ILE A 29 2.69 0.05 6.81
C ILE A 29 3.90 -0.25 5.93
N ILE A 30 3.67 -0.68 4.70
CA ILE A 30 4.73 -1.10 3.78
C ILE A 30 4.56 -0.34 2.46
N ALA A 31 5.64 0.27 1.97
CA ALA A 31 5.70 0.86 0.64
C ALA A 31 6.32 -0.12 -0.36
N PHE A 32 5.58 -0.43 -1.42
CA PHE A 32 6.04 -1.25 -2.54
C PHE A 32 6.41 -0.35 -3.71
N ARG A 33 7.70 -0.34 -4.00
CA ARG A 33 8.33 0.53 -4.98
C ARG A 33 8.24 -0.05 -6.40
N PRO A 34 8.35 0.77 -7.45
CA PRO A 34 8.29 0.33 -8.85
C PRO A 34 9.54 -0.45 -9.28
N ASP A 35 10.59 -0.50 -8.46
CA ASP A 35 11.75 -1.36 -8.69
C ASP A 35 11.57 -2.78 -8.12
N GLY A 36 10.44 -3.07 -7.46
CA GLY A 36 10.14 -4.37 -6.86
C GLY A 36 10.52 -4.49 -5.39
N VAL A 37 11.10 -3.45 -4.79
CA VAL A 37 11.48 -3.46 -3.38
C VAL A 37 10.30 -3.07 -2.48
N ALA A 38 10.22 -3.72 -1.31
CA ALA A 38 9.30 -3.37 -0.24
C ALA A 38 10.08 -2.68 0.89
N ASP A 39 9.68 -1.46 1.24
CA ASP A 39 10.24 -0.68 2.34
C ASP A 39 9.23 -0.61 3.49
N LEU A 40 9.67 -0.97 4.70
CA LEU A 40 8.84 -0.83 5.90
C LEU A 40 8.76 0.65 6.31
N CYS A 41 7.54 1.17 6.43
CA CYS A 41 7.26 2.53 6.89
C CYS A 41 6.81 2.56 8.35
N PHE A 42 6.10 1.53 8.83
CA PHE A 42 5.66 1.46 10.22
C PHE A 42 5.64 0.00 10.68
N PRO A 43 6.24 -0.35 11.84
CA PRO A 43 7.19 0.48 12.61
C PRO A 43 8.39 0.95 11.78
N ASN A 44 9.12 1.98 12.21
CA ASN A 44 10.27 2.49 11.44
C ASN A 44 11.49 1.53 11.45
N ASP A 45 11.46 0.50 12.29
CA ASP A 45 12.52 -0.47 12.49
C ASP A 45 11.98 -1.88 12.25
N GLU A 46 12.66 -2.65 11.41
CA GLU A 46 12.25 -3.99 11.01
C GLU A 46 12.39 -5.03 12.12
N ASP A 47 13.22 -4.78 13.12
CA ASP A 47 13.44 -5.65 14.29
C ASP A 47 12.47 -5.33 15.43
N THR A 48 11.74 -4.22 15.32
CA THR A 48 10.73 -3.81 16.31
C THR A 48 9.39 -4.48 16.01
N VAL A 49 8.81 -5.11 17.03
CA VAL A 49 7.42 -5.61 16.96
C VAL A 49 6.45 -4.43 16.82
N PRO A 50 5.40 -4.53 15.98
CA PRO A 50 4.39 -3.49 15.90
C PRO A 50 3.79 -3.14 17.28
N PRO A 51 3.59 -1.86 17.61
CA PRO A 51 2.85 -1.50 18.80
C PRO A 51 1.33 -1.63 18.55
N LEU A 52 0.57 -1.84 19.62
CA LEU A 52 -0.90 -1.78 19.57
C LEU A 52 -1.34 -0.34 19.31
N THR A 53 -2.08 -0.11 18.23
CA THR A 53 -2.58 1.21 17.85
C THR A 53 -3.86 1.11 17.03
N ASP A 54 -4.69 2.13 17.06
CA ASP A 54 -5.86 2.30 16.19
C ASP A 54 -5.55 3.16 14.95
N ALA A 55 -4.40 3.85 14.92
CA ALA A 55 -4.05 4.80 13.90
C ALA A 55 -2.56 4.73 13.49
N PRO A 56 -2.08 3.58 12.94
CA PRO A 56 -0.71 3.48 12.45
C PRO A 56 -0.47 4.54 11.37
N ARG A 57 0.69 5.19 11.43
CA ARG A 57 0.99 6.31 10.53
C ARG A 57 2.48 6.44 10.22
N TYR A 58 2.74 6.88 9.00
CA TYR A 58 4.05 7.30 8.54
C TYR A 58 3.96 8.65 7.82
N PRO A 59 4.81 9.63 8.15
CA PRO A 59 5.80 9.59 9.22
C PRO A 59 5.13 9.59 10.62
N PRO A 60 5.87 9.30 11.70
CA PRO A 60 5.39 9.50 13.06
C PRO A 60 4.95 10.96 13.31
N ALA A 61 4.04 11.15 14.27
CA ALA A 61 3.58 12.49 14.66
C ALA A 61 4.76 13.39 15.06
N GLY A 62 4.75 14.65 14.62
CA GLY A 62 5.83 15.62 14.89
C GLY A 62 7.08 15.46 14.02
N SER A 63 7.14 14.44 13.16
CA SER A 63 8.24 14.29 12.20
C SER A 63 8.15 15.33 11.08
N THR A 64 9.31 15.86 10.68
CA THR A 64 9.47 16.71 9.50
C THR A 64 9.76 15.92 8.22
N ARG A 65 9.91 14.59 8.35
CA ARG A 65 10.20 13.68 7.22
C ARG A 65 8.90 13.20 6.60
N ALA A 66 8.91 12.84 5.32
CA ALA A 66 7.80 12.19 4.64
C ALA A 66 8.36 11.14 3.69
N TYR A 67 7.52 10.20 3.24
CA TYR A 67 7.97 9.23 2.24
C TYR A 67 8.13 9.92 0.90
N GLY A 68 9.34 9.89 0.33
CA GLY A 68 9.61 10.51 -0.97
C GLY A 68 9.40 9.50 -2.09
N LEU A 69 8.67 9.88 -3.14
CA LEU A 69 8.50 9.04 -4.33
C LEU A 69 9.67 9.28 -5.29
N ARG A 70 10.86 8.72 -5.02
CA ARG A 70 12.09 9.05 -5.76
C ARG A 70 12.61 7.91 -6.63
N GLU A 71 12.18 6.69 -6.34
CA GLU A 71 12.71 5.44 -6.88
C GLU A 71 12.11 5.10 -8.25
N GLY A 72 11.71 6.13 -9.00
CA GLY A 72 11.26 6.04 -10.38
C GLY A 72 9.74 6.10 -10.56
N THR A 73 9.37 6.05 -11.84
CA THR A 73 7.98 6.03 -12.29
C THR A 73 7.45 4.61 -12.42
N GLY A 74 6.13 4.47 -12.43
CA GLY A 74 5.46 3.18 -12.57
C GLY A 74 4.45 2.95 -11.46
N LEU A 75 4.09 1.68 -11.26
CA LEU A 75 3.17 1.29 -10.21
C LEU A 75 3.87 1.29 -8.85
N TRP A 76 3.35 2.14 -7.97
CA TRP A 76 3.63 2.13 -6.54
C TRP A 76 2.45 1.51 -5.80
N ALA A 77 2.70 0.92 -4.63
CA ALA A 77 1.63 0.59 -3.71
C ALA A 77 2.01 0.89 -2.26
N ILE A 78 1.02 1.26 -1.46
CA ILE A 78 1.14 1.32 0.00
C ILE A 78 0.17 0.29 0.57
N ALA A 79 0.68 -0.63 1.37
CA ALA A 79 -0.14 -1.64 2.04
C ALA A 79 -0.17 -1.42 3.54
N VAL A 80 -1.30 -1.81 4.12
CA VAL A 80 -1.50 -1.92 5.57
C VAL A 80 -1.88 -3.35 5.86
N VAL A 81 -1.15 -3.98 6.79
CA VAL A 81 -1.47 -5.31 7.32
C VAL A 81 -1.74 -5.12 8.79
N ALA A 82 -2.93 -5.47 9.28
CA ALA A 82 -3.31 -5.27 10.67
C ALA A 82 -3.91 -6.56 11.27
N ALA A 83 -3.50 -6.93 12.47
CA ALA A 83 -4.03 -8.08 13.21
C ALA A 83 -4.46 -7.68 14.62
N ALA A 84 -5.40 -8.45 15.20
CA ALA A 84 -5.80 -8.26 16.59
C ALA A 84 -4.74 -8.78 17.57
N GLU A 85 -4.03 -9.84 17.17
CA GLU A 85 -2.93 -10.43 17.93
C GLU A 85 -1.57 -9.82 17.55
N PRO A 86 -0.57 -9.86 18.45
CA PRO A 86 0.77 -9.37 18.17
C PRO A 86 1.36 -9.96 16.88
N LEU A 87 1.67 -9.09 15.93
CA LEU A 87 2.47 -9.47 14.78
C LEU A 87 3.94 -9.61 15.20
N PRO A 88 4.71 -10.50 14.56
CA PRO A 88 6.16 -10.59 14.79
C PRO A 88 6.87 -9.28 14.39
N ALA A 89 8.20 -9.21 14.51
CA ALA A 89 8.94 -8.12 13.87
C ALA A 89 8.90 -8.28 12.35
N TYR A 90 8.95 -7.19 11.58
CA TYR A 90 8.83 -7.25 10.12
C TYR A 90 9.89 -8.15 9.48
N ARG A 91 11.13 -8.10 9.96
CA ARG A 91 12.22 -8.97 9.47
C ARG A 91 11.87 -10.45 9.64
N GLN A 92 11.30 -10.83 10.78
CA GLN A 92 10.87 -12.19 11.05
C GLN A 92 9.63 -12.56 10.23
N TRP A 93 8.68 -11.63 10.08
CA TRP A 93 7.48 -11.80 9.26
C TRP A 93 7.81 -12.05 7.79
N LEU A 94 8.85 -11.37 7.27
CA LEU A 94 9.32 -11.49 5.88
C LEU A 94 10.25 -12.70 5.68
N ALA A 95 10.80 -13.29 6.74
CA ALA A 95 11.74 -14.40 6.64
C ALA A 95 11.13 -15.58 5.86
N GLY A 96 11.78 -15.96 4.75
CA GLY A 96 11.30 -17.02 3.86
C GLY A 96 10.13 -16.62 2.95
N ARG A 97 9.70 -15.35 2.96
CA ARG A 97 8.67 -14.81 2.07
C ARG A 97 9.31 -13.83 1.10
N THR A 98 8.93 -13.94 -0.16
CA THR A 98 9.31 -12.96 -1.19
C THR A 98 8.06 -12.25 -1.66
N PRO A 99 7.99 -10.91 -1.61
CA PRO A 99 6.89 -10.17 -2.22
C PRO A 99 6.73 -10.56 -3.68
N ASN A 100 5.48 -10.79 -4.11
CA ASN A 100 5.17 -11.01 -5.52
C ASN A 100 5.11 -9.68 -6.32
N TRP A 101 5.67 -8.61 -5.78
CA TRP A 101 5.67 -7.28 -6.37
C TRP A 101 6.79 -7.14 -7.40
N LYS A 102 6.47 -6.63 -8.59
CA LYS A 102 7.41 -6.49 -9.70
C LYS A 102 7.25 -5.14 -10.35
N ARG A 103 8.32 -4.68 -10.99
CA ARG A 103 8.28 -3.48 -11.84
C ARG A 103 7.18 -3.62 -12.88
N GLN A 104 6.29 -2.63 -12.89
CA GLN A 104 5.21 -2.58 -13.85
C GLN A 104 4.94 -1.14 -14.29
N ALA A 105 4.72 -0.98 -15.60
CA ALA A 105 4.20 0.26 -16.13
C ALA A 105 2.78 0.49 -15.60
N CYS A 106 2.47 1.76 -15.33
CA CYS A 106 1.16 2.16 -14.84
C CYS A 106 0.66 3.34 -15.65
N PRO A 107 -0.57 3.30 -16.19
CA PRO A 107 -1.18 4.47 -16.78
C PRO A 107 -1.25 5.62 -15.76
N PRO A 108 -1.04 6.88 -16.21
CA PRO A 108 -1.12 8.03 -15.33
C PRO A 108 -2.57 8.28 -14.87
N GLY A 109 -2.73 8.82 -13.66
CA GLY A 109 -4.05 9.18 -13.15
C GLY A 109 -4.86 8.00 -12.61
N SER A 110 -4.26 6.81 -12.53
CA SER A 110 -4.92 5.62 -12.02
C SER A 110 -4.52 5.35 -10.58
N VAL A 111 -5.53 5.14 -9.74
CA VAL A 111 -5.40 4.72 -8.35
C VAL A 111 -6.32 3.52 -8.15
N TRP A 112 -5.86 2.51 -7.44
CA TRP A 112 -6.62 1.30 -7.10
C TRP A 112 -6.63 1.10 -5.60
N TRP A 113 -7.74 0.60 -5.10
CA TRP A 113 -7.90 0.23 -3.71
C TRP A 113 -8.29 -1.24 -3.62
N TYR A 114 -7.52 -2.02 -2.86
CA TYR A 114 -7.86 -3.36 -2.43
C TYR A 114 -8.28 -3.31 -0.96
N ASP A 115 -9.47 -3.84 -0.66
CA ASP A 115 -10.07 -3.78 0.67
C ASP A 115 -10.00 -5.12 1.46
N GLY A 116 -9.29 -6.11 0.92
CA GLY A 116 -9.28 -7.48 1.47
C GLY A 116 -10.21 -8.45 0.74
N ALA A 117 -11.04 -7.96 -0.19
CA ALA A 117 -11.89 -8.80 -1.02
C ALA A 117 -11.73 -8.46 -2.50
N ASP A 118 -11.98 -7.19 -2.85
CA ASP A 118 -12.10 -6.71 -4.21
C ASP A 118 -11.09 -5.59 -4.50
N VAL A 119 -10.81 -5.37 -5.79
CA VAL A 119 -10.02 -4.21 -6.25
C VAL A 119 -10.93 -3.23 -6.97
N ASP A 120 -11.01 -2.02 -6.44
CA ASP A 120 -11.71 -0.91 -7.05
C ASP A 120 -10.75 0.07 -7.71
N ALA A 121 -11.05 0.46 -8.95
CA ALA A 121 -10.40 1.59 -9.59
C ALA A 121 -11.01 2.90 -9.06
N LEU A 122 -10.20 3.69 -8.35
CA LEU A 122 -10.56 5.02 -7.89
C LEU A 122 -10.36 6.01 -9.05
N ILE A 123 -11.44 6.38 -9.71
CA ILE A 123 -11.45 7.33 -10.84
C ILE A 123 -12.14 8.61 -10.40
N LYS A 124 -11.53 9.77 -10.73
CA LYS A 124 -12.11 11.08 -10.47
C LYS A 124 -13.52 11.20 -11.10
N GLY A 125 -14.54 11.32 -10.25
CA GLY A 125 -15.93 11.56 -10.69
C GLY A 125 -16.69 10.33 -11.16
N SER A 126 -16.12 9.11 -11.09
CA SER A 126 -16.84 7.89 -11.44
C SER A 126 -17.38 7.21 -10.18
N ARG A 127 -18.69 6.90 -10.16
CA ARG A 127 -19.15 5.71 -9.42
C ARG A 127 -18.60 4.51 -10.19
N THR A 128 -18.08 3.52 -9.47
CA THR A 128 -17.41 2.32 -10.02
C THR A 128 -18.15 1.79 -11.25
N LYS A 129 -17.46 1.66 -12.38
CA LYS A 129 -18.02 1.00 -13.56
C LYS A 129 -18.19 -0.48 -13.21
N ARG A 130 -19.45 -0.85 -12.93
CA ARG A 130 -19.90 -2.19 -12.59
C ARG A 130 -19.90 -3.05 -13.86
N GLY A 131 -18.72 -3.52 -14.29
CA GLY A 131 -18.58 -4.61 -15.25
C GLY A 131 -18.70 -5.94 -14.50
N LYS A 132 -19.54 -6.85 -14.98
CA LYS A 132 -19.64 -8.22 -14.44
C LYS A 132 -18.66 -9.11 -15.22
N ASP A 133 -17.93 -9.97 -14.52
CA ASP A 133 -17.06 -11.01 -15.10
C ASP A 133 -15.87 -10.50 -15.96
N GLU A 134 -15.44 -9.24 -15.78
CA GLU A 134 -14.20 -8.76 -16.40
C GLU A 134 -12.97 -9.29 -15.64
N GLU A 135 -12.04 -9.89 -16.38
CA GLU A 135 -10.77 -10.32 -15.82
C GLU A 135 -9.91 -9.10 -15.45
N LEU A 136 -9.47 -9.04 -14.19
CA LEU A 136 -8.52 -8.02 -13.75
C LEU A 136 -7.18 -8.27 -14.45
N THR A 137 -6.71 -7.28 -15.19
CA THR A 137 -5.40 -7.31 -15.87
C THR A 137 -4.54 -6.12 -15.45
N GLY A 138 -3.24 -6.20 -15.76
CA GLY A 138 -2.31 -5.08 -15.57
C GLY A 138 -2.19 -4.62 -14.10
N PRO A 139 -2.19 -3.30 -13.82
CA PRO A 139 -1.96 -2.78 -12.47
C PRO A 139 -2.97 -3.21 -11.41
N ALA A 140 -4.25 -3.34 -11.78
CA ALA A 140 -5.28 -3.80 -10.86
C ALA A 140 -5.03 -5.26 -10.43
N ALA A 141 -4.60 -6.12 -11.36
CA ALA A 141 -4.21 -7.49 -11.07
C ALA A 141 -3.01 -7.56 -10.13
N ALA A 142 -1.98 -6.73 -10.36
CA ALA A 142 -0.81 -6.66 -9.50
C ALA A 142 -1.16 -6.23 -8.06
N VAL A 143 -2.04 -5.24 -7.90
CA VAL A 143 -2.54 -4.80 -6.58
C VAL A 143 -3.32 -5.91 -5.88
N ARG A 144 -4.21 -6.62 -6.61
CA ARG A 144 -4.93 -7.78 -6.06
C ARG A 144 -3.97 -8.89 -5.63
N SER A 145 -3.02 -9.25 -6.50
CA SER A 145 -2.02 -10.28 -6.22
C SER A 145 -1.19 -9.93 -4.99
N LEU A 146 -0.81 -8.66 -4.83
CA LEU A 146 -0.12 -8.19 -3.63
C LEU A 146 -0.99 -8.35 -2.38
N GLY A 147 -2.25 -7.91 -2.44
CA GLY A 147 -3.22 -8.09 -1.35
C GLY A 147 -3.35 -9.55 -0.91
N ARG A 148 -3.52 -10.47 -1.87
CA ARG A 148 -3.61 -11.92 -1.61
C ARG A 148 -2.33 -12.51 -1.01
N TRP A 149 -1.16 -12.00 -1.39
CA TRP A 149 0.11 -12.43 -0.78
C TRP A 149 0.25 -11.96 0.67
N LEU A 150 -0.22 -10.74 0.97
CA LEU A 150 -0.22 -10.19 2.33
C LEU A 150 -1.20 -10.93 3.27
N GLU A 151 -2.35 -11.36 2.74
CA GLU A 151 -3.39 -12.16 3.43
C GLU A 151 -2.92 -13.54 3.88
N GLN A 152 -1.78 -14.03 3.39
CA GLN A 152 -1.15 -15.24 3.92
C GLN A 152 -0.65 -15.06 5.36
N THR A 153 -0.72 -13.85 5.91
CA THR A 153 -0.51 -13.57 7.33
C THR A 153 -1.76 -14.01 8.11
N PRO A 154 -1.64 -14.98 9.03
CA PRO A 154 -2.77 -15.48 9.81
C PRO A 154 -3.48 -14.35 10.56
N ASP A 155 -4.82 -14.39 10.56
CA ASP A 155 -5.70 -13.49 11.31
C ASP A 155 -5.50 -11.98 11.03
N ALA A 156 -4.83 -11.64 9.92
CA ALA A 156 -4.60 -10.27 9.50
C ALA A 156 -5.66 -9.81 8.49
N THR A 157 -6.04 -8.54 8.62
CA THR A 157 -6.78 -7.78 7.62
C THR A 157 -5.80 -6.94 6.79
N VAL A 158 -6.03 -6.87 5.49
CA VAL A 158 -5.13 -6.20 4.54
C VAL A 158 -5.88 -5.12 3.77
N GLY A 159 -5.25 -3.96 3.62
CA GLY A 159 -5.66 -2.93 2.65
C GLY A 159 -4.48 -2.52 1.78
N VAL A 160 -4.69 -2.33 0.48
CA VAL A 160 -3.62 -1.92 -0.45
C VAL A 160 -4.10 -0.78 -1.33
N LEU A 161 -3.36 0.32 -1.34
CA LEU A 161 -3.55 1.44 -2.25
C LEU A 161 -2.46 1.42 -3.33
N GLY A 162 -2.82 1.05 -4.56
CA GLY A 162 -1.93 1.10 -5.72
C GLY A 162 -2.11 2.40 -6.51
N PHE A 163 -1.05 2.97 -7.05
CA PHE A 163 -1.13 4.20 -7.84
C PHE A 163 0.04 4.38 -8.80
N GLY A 164 -0.20 5.06 -9.92
CA GLY A 164 0.83 5.41 -10.88
C GLY A 164 1.58 6.69 -10.51
N VAL A 165 2.91 6.62 -10.47
CA VAL A 165 3.81 7.79 -10.34
C VAL A 165 4.43 8.13 -11.69
N ARG A 166 4.48 9.42 -12.02
CA ARG A 166 4.98 9.94 -13.31
C ARG A 166 6.10 10.97 -13.15
N THR A 167 6.83 11.27 -14.23
CA THR A 167 7.79 12.39 -14.27
C THR A 167 7.07 13.74 -14.30
N ARG A 168 7.78 14.78 -13.87
CA ARG A 168 7.37 16.17 -14.07
C ARG A 168 7.67 16.52 -15.53
N ASN A 169 6.64 16.77 -16.34
CA ASN A 169 6.81 17.33 -17.69
C ASN A 169 7.30 18.77 -17.60
#